data_AF-A0A1G1D8H3-F1
#
_entry.id   AF-A0A1G1D8H3-F1
#
_cell.length_a   1.000
_cell.length_b   1.000
_cell.length_c   1.000
_cell.angle_alpha   90.00
_cell.angle_beta   90.00
_cell.angle_gamma   90.00
#
_symmetry.space_group_name_H-M   'P 1'
#
loop_
_entity.id
_entity.type
_entity.pdbx_description
1 polymer ?
#
loop_
_entity_poly.entity_id
_entity_poly.type
_entity_poly.pdbx_seq_one_letter_code
_entity_poly.pdbx_strand_id
1 'polypeptide(L)'
;MVQYYLLIGEGLKDEKTGKFYYTKVALAALEEKRKRAEEEKKKAKARKFKDNGNGTVTDNDTKLMWQQGENDKMSWNSAITYCEGLSFGGYNDWRLPNIDELKSLIDVEEKPTINKMYFPNAYSSYYWASTTGADGTPYVWSVDVNDGLVSYGYRLNGSYVRCVRGGTP
;
A
#
# COMPACT_ATOMS: atom_id res chain seq x y z
N MET A 1 0.38 -39.39 -43.19
CA MET A 1 -0.12 -38.96 -41.88
C MET A 1 -0.09 -37.44 -41.86
N VAL A 2 -1.26 -36.80 -41.89
CA VAL A 2 -1.38 -35.34 -41.79
C VAL A 2 -1.67 -35.04 -40.33
N GLN A 3 -0.70 -34.48 -39.63
CA GLN A 3 -0.81 -34.10 -38.23
C GLN A 3 -1.59 -32.78 -38.14
N TYR A 4 -2.78 -32.80 -37.54
CA TYR A 4 -3.56 -31.59 -37.27
C TYR A 4 -2.97 -30.84 -36.06
N TYR A 5 -2.50 -29.62 -36.28
CA TYR A 5 -2.17 -28.69 -35.20
C TYR A 5 -3.38 -27.79 -34.92
N LEU A 6 -3.93 -27.90 -33.70
CA LEU A 6 -4.99 -27.03 -33.20
C LEU A 6 -4.38 -25.68 -32.77
N LEU A 7 -4.83 -24.60 -33.41
CA LEU A 7 -4.43 -23.21 -33.19
C LEU A 7 -4.86 -22.71 -31.80
N ILE A 8 -3.97 -22.83 -30.82
CA ILE A 8 -3.97 -22.02 -29.60
C ILE A 8 -2.59 -21.35 -29.48
N GLY A 9 -2.46 -20.19 -30.14
CA GLY A 9 -1.37 -19.22 -29.95
C GLY A 9 0.07 -19.73 -30.12
N GLU A 10 0.58 -19.69 -31.36
CA GLU A 10 1.99 -19.76 -31.80
C GLU A 10 3.11 -20.03 -30.77
N GLY A 11 3.11 -21.19 -30.13
CA GLY A 11 4.21 -21.65 -29.29
C GLY A 11 4.43 -23.16 -29.41
N LEU A 12 5.69 -23.59 -29.53
CA LEU A 12 6.08 -24.99 -29.40
C LEU A 12 6.41 -25.25 -27.92
N LYS A 13 5.79 -26.25 -27.31
CA LYS A 13 6.15 -26.72 -25.97
C LYS A 13 7.03 -27.96 -26.12
N ASP A 14 8.22 -27.93 -25.52
CA ASP A 14 9.05 -29.12 -25.39
C ASP A 14 8.43 -30.04 -24.34
N GLU A 15 8.00 -31.24 -24.74
CA GLU A 15 7.33 -32.21 -23.86
C GLU A 15 8.28 -32.85 -22.83
N LYS A 16 9.59 -32.84 -23.08
CA LYS A 16 10.59 -33.40 -22.15
C LYS A 16 11.00 -32.40 -21.08
N THR A 17 11.05 -31.11 -21.43
CA THR A 17 11.51 -30.05 -20.52
C THR A 17 10.41 -29.12 -20.02
N GLY A 18 9.22 -29.17 -20.63
CA GLY A 18 8.11 -28.27 -20.36
C GLY A 18 8.30 -26.84 -20.88
N LYS A 19 9.42 -26.55 -21.57
CA LYS A 19 9.80 -25.21 -21.99
C LYS A 19 9.01 -24.76 -23.23
N PHE A 20 8.50 -23.53 -23.20
CA PHE A 20 7.78 -22.92 -24.31
C PHE A 20 8.74 -22.13 -25.20
N TYR A 21 8.63 -22.34 -26.51
CA TYR A 21 9.38 -21.67 -27.56
C TYR A 21 8.40 -20.89 -28.44
N TYR A 22 8.58 -19.58 -28.48
CA TYR A 22 7.72 -18.66 -29.20
C TYR A 22 8.35 -18.23 -30.52
N THR A 23 7.52 -17.91 -31.51
CA THR A 23 7.98 -17.23 -32.72
C THR A 23 8.50 -15.83 -32.36
N LYS A 24 9.39 -15.25 -33.18
CA LYS A 24 9.85 -13.86 -32.97
C LYS A 24 8.68 -12.86 -32.94
N VAL A 25 7.62 -13.14 -33.70
CA VAL A 25 6.38 -12.34 -33.74
C VAL A 25 5.62 -12.46 -32.41
N ALA A 26 5.44 -13.67 -31.89
CA ALA A 26 4.79 -13.89 -30.60
C ALA A 26 5.57 -13.26 -29.42
N LEU A 27 6.90 -13.24 -29.46
CA LEU A 27 7.73 -12.54 -28.47
C LEU A 27 7.52 -11.02 -28.52
N ALA A 28 7.56 -10.41 -29.70
CA ALA A 28 7.35 -8.96 -29.85
C ALA A 28 5.95 -8.55 -29.34
N ALA A 29 4.91 -9.32 -29.67
CA ALA A 29 3.57 -9.07 -29.16
C ALA A 29 3.46 -9.20 -27.63
N LEU A 30 4.20 -10.13 -27.01
CA LEU A 30 4.26 -10.26 -25.55
C LEU A 30 4.96 -9.07 -24.89
N GLU A 31 6.05 -8.58 -25.48
CA GLU A 31 6.77 -7.40 -24.99
C GLU A 31 5.92 -6.13 -25.06
N GLU A 32 5.18 -5.93 -26.14
CA GLU A 32 4.25 -4.80 -26.26
C GLU A 32 3.12 -4.87 -25.22
N LYS A 33 2.54 -6.05 -25.01
CA LYS A 33 1.53 -6.27 -23.96
C LYS A 33 2.09 -5.96 -22.57
N ARG A 34 3.33 -6.36 -22.27
CA ARG A 34 4.01 -6.04 -21.01
C ARG A 34 4.19 -4.53 -20.83
N LYS A 35 4.69 -3.83 -21.85
CA LYS A 35 4.87 -2.36 -21.80
C LYS A 35 3.55 -1.63 -21.54
N ARG A 36 2.46 -2.04 -22.20
CA ARG A 36 1.13 -1.46 -21.97
C ARG A 36 0.64 -1.71 -20.54
N ALA A 37 0.79 -2.94 -20.04
CA ALA A 37 0.40 -3.29 -18.67
C ALA A 37 1.20 -2.49 -17.62
N GLU A 38 2.50 -2.29 -17.83
CA GLU A 38 3.35 -1.45 -16.96
C GLU A 38 2.91 0.01 -16.98
N GLU A 39 2.58 0.56 -18.16
CA GLU A 39 2.09 1.93 -18.29
C GLU A 39 0.73 2.13 -17.61
N GLU A 40 -0.20 1.18 -17.77
CA GLU A 40 -1.49 1.18 -17.09
C GLU A 40 -1.33 1.08 -15.57
N LYS A 41 -0.46 0.19 -15.08
CA LYS A 41 -0.14 0.07 -13.66
C LYS A 41 0.41 1.39 -13.09
N LYS A 42 1.32 2.05 -13.81
CA LYS A 42 1.87 3.35 -13.42
C LYS A 42 0.78 4.44 -13.36
N LYS A 43 -0.13 4.47 -14.34
CA LYS A 43 -1.26 5.41 -14.36
C LYS A 43 -2.25 5.14 -13.22
N ALA A 44 -2.57 3.87 -12.94
CA ALA A 44 -3.43 3.48 -11.84
C ALA A 44 -2.85 3.94 -10.50
N LYS A 45 -1.57 3.68 -10.26
CA LYS A 45 -0.84 4.13 -9.06
C LYS A 45 -0.84 5.66 -8.89
N ALA A 46 -0.67 6.41 -9.97
CA ALA A 46 -0.74 7.87 -9.93
C ALA A 46 -2.16 8.39 -9.56
N ARG A 47 -3.22 7.65 -9.92
CA ARG A 47 -4.63 7.99 -9.66
C ARG A 47 -5.16 7.43 -8.34
N LYS A 48 -4.40 6.56 -7.67
CA LYS A 48 -4.80 5.94 -6.40
C LYS A 48 -5.11 6.97 -5.33
N PHE A 49 -4.31 8.02 -5.25
CA PHE A 49 -4.49 9.07 -4.25
C PHE A 49 -4.96 10.38 -4.88
N LYS A 50 -5.64 11.19 -4.09
CA LYS A 50 -6.04 12.57 -4.44
C LYS A 50 -5.69 13.49 -3.28
N ASP A 51 -4.89 14.51 -3.53
CA ASP A 51 -4.68 15.60 -2.58
C ASP A 51 -5.93 16.49 -2.54
N ASN A 52 -6.42 16.80 -1.34
CA ASN A 52 -7.60 17.63 -1.14
C ASN A 52 -7.27 19.13 -0.93
N GLY A 53 -5.99 19.51 -0.91
CA GLY A 53 -5.54 20.89 -0.77
C GLY A 53 -5.71 21.49 0.64
N ASN A 54 -6.08 20.67 1.62
CA ASN A 54 -6.30 21.05 3.02
C ASN A 54 -5.41 20.25 3.99
N GLY A 55 -4.32 19.66 3.47
CA GLY A 55 -3.42 18.77 4.22
C GLY A 55 -3.96 17.36 4.41
N THR A 56 -4.99 16.96 3.65
CA THR A 56 -5.52 15.60 3.64
C THR A 56 -5.42 14.96 2.25
N VAL A 57 -5.32 13.63 2.23
CA VAL A 57 -5.23 12.83 1.00
C VAL A 57 -6.33 11.77 1.01
N THR A 58 -7.09 11.67 -0.07
CA THR A 58 -8.08 10.60 -0.25
C THR A 58 -7.44 9.44 -1.01
N ASP A 59 -7.58 8.22 -0.47
CA ASP A 59 -7.31 6.97 -1.16
C ASP A 59 -8.58 6.57 -1.95
N ASN A 60 -8.49 6.59 -3.27
CA ASN A 60 -9.59 6.29 -4.17
C ASN A 60 -9.94 4.80 -4.20
N ASP A 61 -9.05 3.90 -3.77
CA ASP A 61 -9.31 2.46 -3.74
C ASP A 61 -10.11 2.10 -2.48
N THR A 62 -9.65 2.57 -1.32
CA THR A 62 -10.28 2.27 -0.02
C THR A 62 -11.38 3.24 0.37
N LYS A 63 -11.46 4.40 -0.30
CA LYS A 63 -12.32 5.55 0.05
C LYS A 63 -11.99 6.18 1.41
N LEU A 64 -10.85 5.82 2.00
CA LEU A 64 -10.36 6.41 3.22
C LEU A 64 -9.71 7.77 2.96
N MET A 65 -9.72 8.63 3.97
CA MET A 65 -9.02 9.90 3.92
C MET A 65 -7.96 9.94 5.02
N TRP A 66 -6.76 10.40 4.65
CA TRP A 66 -5.55 10.35 5.44
C TRP A 66 -5.05 11.75 5.76
N GLN A 67 -4.53 11.94 6.97
CA GLN A 67 -3.73 13.12 7.29
C GLN A 67 -2.44 13.09 6.45
N GLN A 68 -2.04 14.20 5.84
CA GLN A 68 -0.79 14.32 5.09
C GLN A 68 0.40 14.69 5.98
N GLY A 69 0.16 15.52 7.00
CA GLY A 69 1.16 15.97 7.97
C GLY A 69 1.70 14.84 8.85
N GLU A 70 2.82 15.13 9.50
CA GLU A 70 3.46 14.26 10.48
C GLU A 70 3.41 14.87 11.88
N ASN A 71 3.61 14.02 12.88
CA ASN A 71 3.72 14.41 14.28
C ASN A 71 4.98 13.80 14.90
N ASP A 72 5.32 14.25 16.10
CA ASP A 72 6.34 13.59 16.91
C ASP A 72 5.92 12.17 17.30
N LYS A 73 6.92 11.36 17.65
CA LYS A 73 6.70 10.00 18.14
C LYS A 73 5.88 10.02 19.42
N MET A 74 4.92 9.12 19.53
CA MET A 74 4.09 9.00 20.72
C MET A 74 3.80 7.54 21.08
N SER A 75 3.42 7.31 22.34
CA SER A 75 2.97 6.00 22.80
C SER A 75 1.70 5.59 22.07
N TRP A 76 1.40 4.29 22.03
CA TRP A 76 0.23 3.80 21.32
C TRP A 76 -1.10 4.35 21.89
N ASN A 77 -1.22 4.43 23.21
CA ASN A 77 -2.40 5.05 23.84
C ASN A 77 -2.52 6.54 23.48
N SER A 78 -1.38 7.25 23.48
CA SER A 78 -1.35 8.66 23.06
C SER A 78 -1.73 8.82 21.58
N ALA A 79 -1.35 7.86 20.72
CA ALA A 79 -1.70 7.86 19.30
C ALA A 79 -3.21 7.72 19.07
N ILE A 80 -3.87 6.85 19.83
CA ILE A 80 -5.33 6.69 19.82
C ILE A 80 -5.98 8.00 20.23
N THR A 81 -5.64 8.53 21.42
CA THR A 81 -6.23 9.77 21.93
C THR A 81 -5.96 10.95 21.00
N TYR A 82 -4.77 11.02 20.40
CA TYR A 82 -4.42 12.07 19.45
C TYR A 82 -5.33 12.04 18.23
N CYS A 83 -5.50 10.88 17.58
CA CYS A 83 -6.33 10.79 16.39
C CYS A 83 -7.81 11.02 16.71
N GLU A 84 -8.34 10.43 17.78
CA GLU A 84 -9.75 10.61 18.19
C GLU A 84 -10.09 12.06 18.58
N GLY A 85 -9.11 12.80 19.11
CA GLY A 85 -9.25 14.21 19.46
C GLY A 85 -8.94 15.19 18.33
N LEU A 86 -8.47 14.71 17.17
CA LEU A 86 -7.99 15.57 16.09
C LEU A 86 -9.15 16.28 15.40
N SER A 87 -9.07 17.61 15.28
CA SER A 87 -9.93 18.42 14.41
C SER A 87 -9.07 19.06 13.32
N PHE A 88 -9.12 18.51 12.11
CA PHE A 88 -8.19 18.86 11.03
C PHE A 88 -8.85 18.70 9.66
N GLY A 89 -8.48 19.57 8.71
CA GLY A 89 -9.00 19.54 7.33
C GLY A 89 -10.52 19.77 7.22
N GLY A 90 -11.16 20.31 8.27
CA GLY A 90 -12.62 20.46 8.35
C GLY A 90 -13.36 19.25 8.93
N TYR A 91 -12.64 18.29 9.53
CA TYR A 91 -13.20 17.03 10.04
C TYR A 91 -12.73 16.74 11.47
N ASN A 92 -13.54 16.00 12.22
CA ASN A 92 -13.33 15.67 13.63
C ASN A 92 -13.62 14.18 13.97
N ASP A 93 -13.79 13.35 12.95
CA ASP A 93 -14.05 11.90 13.01
C ASP A 93 -12.78 11.10 12.64
N TRP A 94 -11.63 11.61 13.06
CA TRP A 94 -10.34 10.98 12.84
C TRP A 94 -10.12 9.84 13.83
N ARG A 95 -9.39 8.81 13.39
CA ARG A 95 -9.02 7.65 14.22
C ARG A 95 -7.66 7.12 13.82
N LEU A 96 -7.08 6.30 14.69
CA LEU A 96 -5.88 5.54 14.37
C LEU A 96 -6.27 4.40 13.38
N PRO A 97 -5.56 4.25 12.26
CA PRO A 97 -5.88 3.22 11.25
C PRO A 97 -5.64 1.84 11.81
N ASN A 98 -6.43 0.86 11.39
CA ASN A 98 -6.11 -0.54 11.65
C ASN A 98 -4.94 -0.99 10.75
N ILE A 99 -4.41 -2.19 10.99
CA ILE A 99 -3.22 -2.67 10.29
C ILE A 99 -3.45 -2.86 8.78
N ASP A 100 -4.65 -3.28 8.37
CA ASP A 100 -4.95 -3.50 6.95
C ASP A 100 -5.14 -2.19 6.19
N GLU A 101 -5.73 -1.19 6.82
CA GLU A 101 -5.80 0.17 6.29
C GLU A 101 -4.39 0.76 6.14
N LEU A 102 -3.54 0.63 7.16
CA LEU A 102 -2.18 1.16 7.10
C LEU A 102 -1.36 0.47 5.99
N LYS A 103 -1.54 -0.84 5.80
CA LYS A 103 -0.96 -1.60 4.69
C LYS A 103 -1.45 -1.12 3.32
N SER A 104 -2.66 -0.54 3.21
CA SER A 104 -3.16 -0.02 1.93
C SER A 104 -2.30 1.14 1.40
N LEU A 105 -1.56 1.83 2.27
CA LEU A 105 -0.63 2.90 1.88
C LEU A 105 0.71 2.39 1.35
N ILE A 106 1.01 1.11 1.54
CA ILE A 106 2.31 0.51 1.24
C ILE A 106 2.37 0.00 -0.19
N ASP A 107 3.41 0.41 -0.89
CA ASP A 107 3.83 -0.08 -2.18
C ASP A 107 5.29 -0.54 -2.08
N VAL A 108 5.49 -1.86 -2.03
CA VAL A 108 6.81 -2.48 -1.85
C VAL A 108 7.74 -2.31 -3.06
N GLU A 109 7.23 -1.84 -4.19
CA GLU A 109 8.02 -1.53 -5.38
C GLU A 109 8.66 -0.12 -5.30
N GLU A 110 8.29 0.69 -4.31
CA GLU A 110 8.86 2.02 -4.05
C GLU A 110 9.76 2.02 -2.81
N LYS A 111 10.68 3.00 -2.75
CA LYS A 111 11.49 3.28 -1.56
C LYS A 111 11.51 4.79 -1.28
N PRO A 112 11.03 5.27 -0.11
CA PRO A 112 10.28 4.51 0.89
C PRO A 112 8.98 3.94 0.31
N THR A 113 8.41 2.92 0.95
CA THR A 113 7.24 2.19 0.42
C THR A 113 5.94 2.99 0.47
N ILE A 114 5.97 4.20 1.02
CA ILE A 114 4.86 5.15 0.97
C ILE A 114 5.01 6.15 -0.18
N ASN A 115 3.91 6.48 -0.85
CA ASN A 115 3.92 7.38 -1.99
C ASN A 115 4.29 8.82 -1.57
N LYS A 116 5.55 9.21 -1.80
CA LYS A 116 6.10 10.54 -1.47
C LYS A 116 5.50 11.70 -2.23
N MET A 117 4.82 11.48 -3.36
CA MET A 117 4.10 12.54 -4.05
C MET A 117 2.91 13.03 -3.21
N TYR A 118 2.25 12.11 -2.50
CA TYR A 118 1.07 12.42 -1.67
C TYR A 118 1.42 12.56 -0.19
N PHE A 119 2.49 11.91 0.27
CA PHE A 119 2.97 11.96 1.66
C PHE A 119 4.42 12.44 1.71
N PRO A 120 4.72 13.68 1.27
CA PRO A 120 6.09 14.15 1.09
C PRO A 120 6.93 14.10 2.38
N ASN A 121 6.30 14.37 3.51
CA ASN A 121 6.95 14.46 4.82
C ASN A 121 7.01 13.13 5.58
N ALA A 122 6.47 12.03 5.04
CA ALA A 122 6.45 10.74 5.74
C ALA A 122 7.85 10.31 6.23
N TYR A 123 7.99 10.02 7.51
CA TYR A 123 9.24 9.51 8.06
C TYR A 123 9.45 8.06 7.61
N SER A 124 10.65 7.68 7.20
CA SER A 124 10.99 6.28 6.90
C SER A 124 11.16 5.49 8.21
N SER A 125 10.06 5.15 8.88
CA SER A 125 10.05 4.48 10.17
C SER A 125 8.72 3.79 10.45
N TYR A 126 8.54 3.31 11.69
CA TYR A 126 7.34 2.63 12.14
C TYR A 126 6.18 3.60 12.39
N TYR A 127 5.01 3.21 11.88
CA TYR A 127 3.73 3.86 12.15
C TYR A 127 2.81 2.91 12.93
N TRP A 128 2.17 3.43 13.98
CA TRP A 128 1.24 2.65 14.79
C TRP A 128 -0.05 2.32 14.03
N ALA A 129 -0.54 1.09 14.23
CA ALA A 129 -1.91 0.69 13.91
C ALA A 129 -2.75 0.56 15.19
N SER A 130 -4.07 0.73 15.11
CA SER A 130 -5.03 0.51 16.20
C SER A 130 -5.26 -0.97 16.49
N THR A 131 -4.81 -1.86 15.62
CA THR A 131 -4.89 -3.31 15.84
C THR A 131 -3.98 -3.72 17.00
N THR A 132 -4.57 -4.34 18.03
CA THR A 132 -3.84 -4.88 19.17
C THR A 132 -3.07 -6.14 18.78
N GLY A 133 -1.97 -6.43 19.47
CA GLY A 133 -1.33 -7.74 19.40
C GLY A 133 -2.18 -8.84 20.04
N ALA A 134 -1.58 -10.01 20.25
CA ALA A 134 -2.26 -11.12 20.94
C ALA A 134 -2.74 -10.69 22.35
N ASP A 135 -3.86 -11.25 22.78
CA ASP A 135 -4.50 -10.94 24.06
C ASP A 135 -3.51 -11.06 25.23
N GLY A 136 -3.50 -10.04 26.09
CA GLY A 136 -2.60 -9.98 27.25
C GLY A 136 -1.17 -9.54 26.94
N THR A 137 -0.80 -9.27 25.67
CA THR A 137 0.52 -8.76 25.33
C THR A 137 0.58 -7.22 25.33
N PRO A 138 1.72 -6.62 25.72
CA PRO A 138 1.94 -5.18 25.62
C PRO A 138 2.39 -4.73 24.21
N TYR A 139 2.30 -5.64 23.23
CA TYR A 139 2.76 -5.40 21.86
C TYR A 139 1.58 -5.05 20.96
N VAL A 140 1.80 -4.10 20.05
CA VAL A 140 0.78 -3.58 19.14
C VAL A 140 1.34 -3.51 17.73
N TRP A 141 0.46 -3.65 16.74
CA TRP A 141 0.89 -3.73 15.35
C TRP A 141 1.39 -2.38 14.83
N SER A 142 2.41 -2.44 13.97
CA SER A 142 2.96 -1.30 13.26
C SER A 142 3.41 -1.69 11.86
N VAL A 143 3.61 -0.69 11.02
CA VAL A 143 4.21 -0.85 9.68
C VAL A 143 5.43 0.05 9.58
N ASP A 144 6.57 -0.51 9.20
CA ASP A 144 7.72 0.26 8.75
C ASP A 144 7.49 0.74 7.32
N VAL A 145 7.30 2.05 7.12
CA VAL A 145 7.08 2.61 5.78
C VAL A 145 8.38 2.75 4.98
N ASN A 146 9.54 2.44 5.56
CA ASN A 146 10.80 2.39 4.82
C ASN A 146 10.84 1.19 3.87
N ASP A 147 10.37 0.03 4.34
CA ASP A 147 10.44 -1.22 3.59
C ASP A 147 9.13 -2.00 3.48
N GLY A 148 8.07 -1.53 4.13
CA GLY A 148 6.76 -2.17 4.13
C GLY A 148 6.63 -3.31 5.14
N LEU A 149 7.58 -3.47 6.06
CA LEU A 149 7.55 -4.54 7.06
C LEU A 149 6.42 -4.31 8.07
N VAL A 150 5.54 -5.31 8.17
CA VAL A 150 4.56 -5.40 9.26
C VAL A 150 5.25 -6.00 10.49
N SER A 151 5.16 -5.32 11.63
CA SER A 151 5.86 -5.71 12.86
C SER A 151 5.02 -5.42 14.10
N TYR A 152 5.60 -5.73 15.26
CA TYR A 152 5.05 -5.43 16.57
C TYR A 152 5.98 -4.48 17.32
N GLY A 153 5.40 -3.49 18.00
CA GLY A 153 6.13 -2.59 18.89
C GLY A 153 5.56 -2.62 20.30
N TYR A 154 6.41 -2.38 21.30
CA TYR A 154 5.97 -2.25 22.69
C TYR A 154 5.16 -0.96 22.85
N ARG A 155 3.93 -1.04 23.37
CA ARG A 155 2.95 0.06 23.38
C ARG A 155 3.38 1.35 24.08
N LEU A 156 4.37 1.27 24.98
CA LEU A 156 4.94 2.42 25.68
C LEU A 156 6.06 3.11 24.89
N ASN A 157 6.57 2.49 23.83
CA ASN A 157 7.57 3.10 22.96
C ASN A 157 6.93 4.17 22.07
N GLY A 158 7.74 5.13 21.63
CA GLY A 158 7.32 6.13 20.67
C GLY A 158 7.43 5.63 19.22
N SER A 159 6.33 5.68 18.48
CA SER A 159 6.32 5.53 17.00
C SER A 159 5.49 6.64 16.36
N TYR A 160 5.57 6.76 15.03
CA TYR A 160 4.83 7.76 14.27
C TYR A 160 3.37 7.37 14.08
N VAL A 161 2.55 8.35 13.71
CA VAL A 161 1.10 8.21 13.61
C VAL A 161 0.62 8.94 12.37
N ARG A 162 -0.27 8.30 11.62
CA ARG A 162 -1.03 8.94 10.55
C ARG A 162 -2.50 8.63 10.76
N CYS A 163 -3.29 9.64 11.10
CA CYS A 163 -4.71 9.45 11.33
C CYS A 163 -5.46 9.21 10.01
N VAL A 164 -6.51 8.42 10.10
CA VAL A 164 -7.43 8.08 9.00
C VAL A 164 -8.86 8.40 9.40
N ARG A 165 -9.73 8.62 8.42
CA ARG A 165 -11.17 8.75 8.62
C ARG A 165 -11.95 8.11 7.47
N GLY A 166 -13.25 7.89 7.72
CA GLY A 166 -14.14 7.17 6.81
C GLY A 166 -14.09 5.64 7.00
N GLY A 167 -14.80 4.93 6.12
CA GLY A 167 -15.05 3.49 6.26
C GLY A 167 -16.11 3.17 7.32
N THR A 168 -16.64 1.95 7.30
CA THR A 168 -17.39 1.40 8.44
C THR A 168 -16.38 0.92 9.49
N PRO A 169 -16.51 1.31 10.77
CA PRO A 169 -15.68 0.81 11.87
C PRO A 169 -15.67 -0.72 11.96
#